data_AF-A0A3M6JWD8-F1
#
_entry.id   AF-A0A3M6JWD8-F1
#
_cell.length_a   1.000
_cell.length_b   1.000
_cell.length_c   1.000
_cell.angle_alpha   90.00
_cell.angle_beta   90.00
_cell.angle_gamma   90.00
#
_symmetry.space_group_name_H-M   'P 1'
#
loop_
_entity.id
_entity.type
_entity.pdbx_description
1 polymer ?
#
loop_
_entity_poly.entity_id
_entity_poly.type
_entity_poly.pdbx_seq_one_letter_code
_entity_poly.pdbx_strand_id
1 'polypeptide(L)'
;MALKSEASFKEYLKKLSDETIIRYYSDVEYSPFPVLVIQEYTRRFEQKTKTEILKDLKYQTRLAKKKTQEISKMAKNLKLIDDVTKQKSQEIVKQAKRKGFEISEKISGKHQILSSKLKTTAKSKIQKTVDAGKSLKASKKENLELLENLARLKDAGVITAKEFQEKKKKLLSTI
;
A
#
# COMPACT_ATOMS: atom_id res chain seq x y z
N MET A 1 0.02 33.82 19.98
CA MET A 1 -1.24 33.14 19.63
C MET A 1 -1.55 33.46 18.17
N ALA A 2 -1.51 32.50 17.26
CA ALA A 2 -2.01 32.70 15.89
C ALA A 2 -3.53 32.51 15.93
N LEU A 3 -4.30 33.55 15.58
CA LEU A 3 -5.75 33.45 15.49
C LEU A 3 -6.09 32.49 14.34
N LYS A 4 -6.99 31.52 14.56
CA LYS A 4 -7.39 30.54 13.53
C LYS A 4 -7.85 31.22 12.23
N SER A 5 -8.42 32.42 12.33
CA SER A 5 -8.84 33.26 11.20
C SER A 5 -7.69 33.78 10.34
N GLU A 6 -6.53 34.10 10.94
CA GLU A 6 -5.38 34.66 10.22
C GLU A 6 -4.76 33.63 9.27
N ALA A 7 -4.61 32.39 9.74
CA ALA A 7 -4.09 31.29 8.95
C ALA A 7 -5.00 30.97 7.76
N SER A 8 -6.32 30.89 7.98
CA SER A 8 -7.30 30.68 6.91
C SER A 8 -7.29 31.82 5.89
N PHE A 9 -7.13 33.07 6.34
CA PHE A 9 -7.06 34.22 5.42
C PHE A 9 -5.78 34.22 4.58
N LYS A 10 -4.63 33.84 5.15
CA LYS A 10 -3.38 33.65 4.38
C LYS A 10 -3.52 32.56 3.31
N GLU A 11 -4.17 31.44 3.64
CA GLU A 11 -4.45 30.40 2.63
C GLU A 11 -5.39 30.88 1.54
N TYR A 12 -6.40 31.68 1.89
CA TYR A 12 -7.30 32.29 0.93
C TYR A 12 -6.54 33.24 -0.01
N LEU A 13 -5.74 34.17 0.53
CA LEU A 13 -4.95 35.09 -0.29
C LEU A 13 -3.99 34.37 -1.24
N LYS A 14 -3.40 33.22 -0.85
CA LYS A 14 -2.53 32.41 -1.73
C LYS A 14 -3.26 31.80 -2.93
N LYS A 15 -4.57 31.54 -2.83
CA LYS A 15 -5.38 30.93 -3.89
C LYS A 15 -5.90 31.96 -4.90
N LEU A 16 -5.90 33.25 -4.54
CA LEU A 16 -6.41 34.31 -5.39
C LEU A 16 -5.51 34.60 -6.59
N SER A 17 -6.14 35.08 -7.66
CA SER A 17 -5.46 35.54 -8.87
C SER A 17 -4.65 36.81 -8.60
N ASP A 18 -3.62 37.03 -9.41
CA ASP A 18 -2.75 38.19 -9.30
C ASP A 18 -3.51 39.52 -9.48
N GLU A 19 -4.46 39.57 -10.41
CA GLU A 19 -5.33 40.75 -10.63
C GLU A 19 -6.18 41.08 -9.40
N THR A 20 -6.73 40.05 -8.73
CA THR A 20 -7.52 40.23 -7.51
C THR A 20 -6.67 40.76 -6.36
N ILE A 21 -5.43 40.27 -6.23
CA ILE A 21 -4.50 40.74 -5.19
C ILE A 21 -4.10 42.21 -5.44
N ILE A 22 -3.89 42.61 -6.69
CA ILE A 22 -3.62 44.02 -7.04
C ILE A 22 -4.80 44.89 -6.62
N ARG A 23 -6.03 44.50 -6.92
CA ARG A 23 -7.23 45.26 -6.54
C ARG A 23 -7.40 45.37 -5.02
N TYR A 24 -7.18 44.28 -4.28
CA TYR A 24 -7.22 44.31 -2.82
C TYR A 24 -6.12 45.17 -2.20
N TYR A 25 -4.97 45.25 -2.85
CA TYR A 25 -3.91 46.15 -2.43
C TYR A 25 -4.26 47.63 -2.72
N SER A 26 -4.90 47.93 -3.85
CA SER A 26 -5.40 49.29 -4.14
C SER A 26 -6.44 49.76 -3.11
N ASP A 27 -7.31 48.86 -2.66
CA ASP A 27 -8.36 49.14 -1.68
C ASP A 27 -7.98 48.70 -0.25
N VAL A 28 -6.68 48.62 0.05
CA VAL A 28 -6.18 47.99 1.30
C VAL A 28 -6.67 48.66 2.58
N GLU A 29 -6.98 49.96 2.50
CA GLU A 29 -7.52 50.76 3.60
C GLU A 29 -8.87 50.22 4.11
N TYR A 30 -9.63 49.54 3.25
CA TYR A 30 -10.93 48.95 3.57
C TYR A 30 -10.84 47.45 3.91
N SER A 31 -9.64 46.86 3.89
CA SER A 31 -9.45 45.46 4.22
C SER A 31 -9.47 45.22 5.74
N PRO A 32 -10.16 44.18 6.23
CA PRO A 32 -10.08 43.77 7.64
C PRO A 32 -8.67 43.30 8.06
N PHE A 33 -7.84 42.89 7.10
CA PHE A 33 -6.48 42.39 7.33
C PHE A 33 -5.47 43.05 6.38
N PRO A 34 -5.25 44.37 6.51
CA PRO A 34 -4.46 45.15 5.55
C PRO A 34 -3.00 44.67 5.49
N VAL A 35 -2.41 44.35 6.66
CA VAL A 35 -1.03 43.85 6.76
C VAL A 35 -0.82 42.56 5.97
N LEU A 36 -1.79 41.65 5.99
CA LEU A 36 -1.68 40.37 5.26
C LEU A 36 -1.79 40.55 3.75
N VAL A 37 -2.65 41.47 3.30
CA VAL A 37 -2.78 41.83 1.89
C VAL A 37 -1.48 42.47 1.38
N ILE A 38 -0.89 43.40 2.15
CA ILE A 38 0.39 44.04 1.83
C ILE A 38 1.50 42.99 1.72
N GLN A 39 1.61 42.08 2.69
CA GLN A 39 2.64 41.03 2.68
C GLN A 39 2.52 40.07 1.49
N GLU A 40 1.30 39.64 1.13
CA GLU A 40 1.12 38.75 -0.02
C GLU A 40 1.31 39.50 -1.35
N TYR A 41 0.93 40.79 -1.43
CA TYR A 41 1.21 41.63 -2.59
C TYR A 41 2.71 41.82 -2.79
N THR A 42 3.45 42.23 -1.75
CA THR A 42 4.90 42.39 -1.84
C THR A 42 5.56 41.07 -2.21
N ARG A 43 5.17 39.96 -1.60
CA ARG A 43 5.74 38.65 -1.95
C ARG A 43 5.55 38.26 -3.43
N ARG A 44 4.42 38.61 -4.05
CA ARG A 44 4.12 38.26 -5.45
C ARG A 44 4.72 39.23 -6.45
N PHE A 45 4.69 40.52 -6.13
CA PHE A 45 5.05 41.61 -7.04
C PHE A 45 6.33 42.35 -6.62
N GLU A 46 7.07 41.81 -5.65
CA GLU A 46 8.40 42.28 -5.29
C GLU A 46 9.22 42.41 -6.57
N GLN A 47 9.72 43.63 -6.79
CA GLN A 47 10.52 43.91 -7.96
C GLN A 47 11.78 43.06 -7.86
N LYS A 48 11.87 42.02 -8.70
CA LYS A 48 13.10 41.25 -8.86
C LYS A 48 14.24 42.22 -9.08
N THR A 49 15.36 41.96 -8.42
CA THR A 49 16.54 42.80 -8.62
C THR A 49 16.97 42.76 -10.08
N LYS A 50 17.57 43.84 -10.59
CA LYS A 50 18.06 43.91 -11.98
C LYS A 50 18.94 42.70 -12.35
N THR A 51 19.68 42.15 -11.38
CA THR A 51 20.54 40.98 -11.55
C THR A 51 19.74 39.68 -11.71
N GLU A 52 18.66 39.49 -10.94
CA GLU A 52 17.75 38.35 -11.07
C GLU A 52 16.99 38.39 -12.39
N ILE A 53 16.48 39.56 -12.78
CA ILE A 53 15.84 39.74 -14.09
C ILE A 53 16.80 39.37 -15.21
N LEU A 54 18.06 39.82 -15.13
CA LEU A 54 19.08 39.50 -16.12
C LEU A 54 19.43 38.01 -16.15
N LYS A 55 19.48 37.34 -14.99
CA LYS A 55 19.71 35.89 -14.89
C LYS A 55 18.56 35.10 -15.55
N ASP A 56 17.32 35.45 -15.22
CA ASP A 56 16.13 34.83 -15.79
C ASP A 56 16.08 35.06 -17.31
N LEU A 57 16.33 36.28 -17.77
CA LEU A 57 16.34 36.61 -19.19
C LEU A 57 17.42 35.81 -19.94
N LYS A 58 18.64 35.73 -19.40
CA LYS A 58 19.71 34.90 -19.98
C LYS A 58 19.32 33.42 -20.01
N TYR A 59 18.68 32.91 -18.96
CA TYR A 59 18.20 31.53 -18.91
C TYR A 59 17.13 31.25 -19.97
N GLN A 60 16.12 32.11 -20.08
CA GLN A 60 15.06 31.98 -21.07
C GLN A 60 15.61 32.12 -22.50
N THR A 61 16.53 33.06 -22.73
CA THR A 61 17.21 33.23 -24.02
C THR A 61 17.96 31.96 -24.42
N ARG A 62 18.66 31.32 -23.47
CA ARG A 62 19.36 30.06 -23.70
C ARG A 62 18.40 28.92 -24.02
N LEU A 63 17.28 28.81 -23.30
CA LEU A 63 16.23 27.82 -23.58
C LEU A 63 15.62 28.01 -24.96
N ALA A 64 15.25 29.24 -25.31
CA ALA A 64 14.70 29.59 -26.61
C ALA A 64 15.70 29.22 -27.72
N LYS A 65 16.97 29.61 -27.59
CA LYS A 65 18.03 29.24 -28.53
C LYS A 65 18.15 27.72 -28.70
N LYS A 66 18.12 26.96 -27.60
CA LYS A 66 18.17 25.48 -27.65
C LYS A 66 16.97 24.89 -28.39
N LYS A 67 15.75 25.35 -28.10
CA LYS A 67 14.53 24.92 -28.79
C LYS A 67 14.59 25.24 -30.29
N THR A 68 15.02 26.45 -30.66
CA THR A 68 15.18 26.84 -32.07
C THR A 68 16.22 25.98 -32.79
N GLN A 69 17.33 25.64 -32.13
CA GLN A 69 18.33 24.72 -32.69
C GLN A 69 17.76 23.31 -32.90
N GLU A 70 16.99 22.78 -31.95
CA GLU A 70 16.31 21.48 -32.09
C GLU A 70 15.32 21.50 -33.26
N ILE A 71 14.50 22.54 -33.37
CA ILE A 71 13.57 22.74 -34.50
C ILE A 71 14.34 22.82 -35.82
N SER A 72 15.43 23.59 -35.87
CA SER A 72 16.27 23.69 -37.07
C SER A 72 16.89 22.34 -37.47
N LYS A 73 17.36 21.54 -36.51
CA LYS A 73 17.85 20.17 -36.77
C LYS A 73 16.75 19.27 -37.30
N MET A 74 15.53 19.34 -36.74
CA MET A 74 14.38 18.57 -37.23
C MET A 74 14.02 18.96 -38.67
N ALA A 75 13.98 20.26 -38.96
CA ALA A 75 13.72 20.79 -40.30
C ALA A 75 14.77 20.34 -41.31
N LYS A 76 16.07 20.38 -40.96
CA LYS A 76 17.16 19.86 -41.81
C LYS A 76 17.02 18.37 -42.11
N ASN A 77 16.52 17.61 -41.14
CA ASN A 77 16.29 16.17 -41.29
C ASN A 77 14.94 15.85 -41.96
N LEU A 78 14.19 16.86 -42.44
CA LEU A 78 12.84 16.74 -43.02
C LEU A 78 11.86 15.94 -42.14
N LYS A 79 12.08 15.94 -40.81
CA LYS A 79 11.19 15.25 -39.88
C LYS A 79 9.97 16.13 -39.62
N LEU A 80 8.78 15.62 -39.92
CA LEU A 80 7.55 16.25 -39.47
C LEU A 80 7.47 16.17 -37.94
N ILE A 81 7.01 17.26 -37.33
CA ILE A 81 6.84 17.36 -35.86
C ILE A 81 5.91 16.25 -35.35
N ASP A 82 4.91 15.88 -36.15
CA ASP A 82 3.96 14.81 -35.85
C ASP A 82 4.65 13.44 -35.73
N ASP A 83 5.59 13.12 -36.62
CA ASP A 83 6.32 11.85 -36.57
C ASP A 83 7.22 11.74 -35.34
N VAL A 84 7.88 12.84 -34.96
CA VAL A 84 8.71 12.89 -33.72
C VAL A 84 7.83 12.73 -32.48
N THR A 85 6.63 13.31 -32.49
CA THR A 85 5.67 13.20 -31.39
C THR A 85 5.13 11.77 -31.28
N LYS A 86 4.76 11.15 -32.40
CA LYS A 86 4.34 9.74 -32.47
C LYS A 86 5.43 8.80 -31.98
N GLN A 87 6.68 8.99 -32.41
CA GLN A 87 7.83 8.21 -31.96
C GLN A 87 8.02 8.30 -30.44
N LYS A 88 8.03 9.51 -29.87
CA LYS A 88 8.14 9.71 -28.42
C LYS A 88 7.00 9.05 -27.65
N SER A 89 5.77 9.21 -28.13
CA SER A 89 4.60 8.55 -27.52
C SER A 89 4.74 7.03 -27.56
N GLN A 90 5.19 6.45 -28.66
CA GLN A 90 5.45 5.01 -28.78
C GLN A 90 6.56 4.54 -27.83
N GLU A 91 7.64 5.31 -27.66
CA GLU A 91 8.71 5.00 -26.71
C GLU A 91 8.21 5.01 -25.26
N ILE A 92 7.39 6.00 -24.89
CA ILE A 92 6.75 6.08 -23.56
C ILE A 92 5.86 4.85 -23.33
N VAL A 93 5.03 4.49 -24.31
CA VAL A 93 4.17 3.30 -24.23
C VAL A 93 5.01 2.03 -24.11
N LYS A 94 6.10 1.90 -24.87
CA LYS A 94 7.02 0.76 -24.81
C LYS A 94 7.69 0.65 -23.45
N GLN A 95 8.12 1.76 -22.88
CA GLN A 95 8.70 1.81 -21.54
C GLN A 95 7.68 1.41 -20.47
N ALA A 96 6.45 1.91 -20.57
CA ALA A 96 5.36 1.55 -19.66
C ALA A 96 5.03 0.05 -19.74
N LYS A 97 4.98 -0.52 -20.94
CA LYS A 97 4.78 -1.97 -21.15
C LYS A 97 5.89 -2.81 -20.49
N ARG A 98 7.16 -2.41 -20.65
CA ARG A 98 8.30 -3.10 -20.01
C ARG A 98 8.19 -3.08 -18.48
N LYS A 99 7.92 -1.92 -17.90
CA LYS A 99 7.71 -1.79 -16.44
C LYS A 99 6.51 -2.61 -15.98
N GLY A 100 5.41 -2.60 -16.74
CA GLY A 100 4.23 -3.42 -16.46
C GLY A 100 4.54 -4.92 -16.47
N PHE A 101 5.33 -5.38 -17.44
CA PHE A 101 5.79 -6.77 -17.51
C PHE A 101 6.62 -7.16 -16.29
N GLU A 102 7.64 -6.36 -15.93
CA GLU A 102 8.48 -6.61 -14.73
C GLU A 102 7.66 -6.68 -13.43
N ILE A 103 6.66 -5.82 -13.29
CA ILE A 103 5.74 -5.83 -12.15
C ILE A 103 4.90 -7.11 -12.15
N SER A 104 4.36 -7.49 -13.31
CA SER A 104 3.53 -8.69 -13.45
C SER A 104 4.30 -9.98 -13.13
N GLU A 105 5.57 -10.05 -13.54
CA GLU A 105 6.46 -11.17 -13.27
C GLU A 105 6.74 -11.31 -11.76
N LYS A 106 7.02 -10.18 -11.08
CA LYS A 106 7.18 -10.14 -9.62
C LYS A 106 5.91 -10.56 -8.88
N ILE A 107 4.73 -10.15 -9.36
CA ILE A 107 3.45 -10.56 -8.78
C ILE A 107 3.23 -12.07 -8.96
N SER A 108 3.50 -12.60 -10.15
CA SER A 108 3.38 -14.03 -10.44
C SER A 108 4.29 -14.88 -9.54
N GLY A 109 5.56 -14.50 -9.39
CA GLY A 109 6.49 -15.17 -8.48
C GLY A 109 6.01 -15.17 -7.03
N LYS A 110 5.52 -14.02 -6.53
CA LYS A 110 4.93 -13.94 -5.18
C LYS A 110 3.68 -14.79 -5.04
N HIS A 111 2.81 -14.80 -6.06
CA HIS A 111 1.60 -15.61 -6.07
C HIS A 111 1.92 -17.10 -5.97
N GLN A 112 2.90 -17.60 -6.72
CA GLN A 112 3.33 -19.00 -6.66
C GLN A 112 3.84 -19.38 -5.27
N ILE A 113 4.65 -18.54 -4.64
CA ILE A 113 5.16 -18.75 -3.27
C ILE A 113 4.02 -18.77 -2.25
N LEU A 114 3.05 -17.86 -2.36
CA LEU A 114 1.89 -17.81 -1.47
C LEU A 114 1.00 -19.05 -1.66
N SER A 115 0.76 -19.45 -2.91
CA SER A 115 -0.04 -20.63 -3.25
C SER A 115 0.59 -21.91 -2.70
N SER A 116 1.91 -22.09 -2.82
CA SER A 116 2.60 -23.26 -2.28
C SER A 116 2.57 -23.31 -0.76
N LYS A 117 2.78 -22.17 -0.07
CA LYS A 117 2.62 -22.06 1.39
C LYS A 117 1.19 -22.39 1.83
N LEU A 118 0.19 -21.87 1.14
CA LEU A 118 -1.20 -22.12 1.49
C LEU A 118 -1.57 -23.61 1.34
N LYS A 119 -1.07 -24.27 0.27
CA LYS A 119 -1.23 -25.72 0.08
C LYS A 119 -0.56 -26.53 1.18
N THR A 120 0.67 -26.18 1.60
CA THR A 120 1.39 -26.92 2.65
C THR A 120 0.76 -26.70 4.03
N THR A 121 0.34 -25.47 4.35
CA THR A 121 -0.39 -25.18 5.59
C THR A 121 -1.74 -25.90 5.63
N ALA A 122 -2.48 -25.93 4.53
CA ALA A 122 -3.74 -26.69 4.46
C ALA A 122 -3.52 -28.19 4.66
N LYS A 123 -2.54 -28.79 3.97
CA LYS A 123 -2.19 -30.22 4.13
C LYS A 123 -1.79 -30.55 5.56
N SER A 124 -0.91 -29.75 6.17
CA SER A 124 -0.47 -29.99 7.56
C SER A 124 -1.60 -29.85 8.58
N LYS A 125 -2.55 -28.93 8.38
CA LYS A 125 -3.72 -28.79 9.24
C LYS A 125 -4.64 -30.01 9.12
N ILE A 126 -4.90 -30.47 7.91
CA ILE A 126 -5.69 -31.70 7.66
C ILE A 126 -5.00 -32.91 8.30
N GLN A 127 -3.70 -33.06 8.11
CA GLN A 127 -2.94 -34.18 8.67
C GLN A 127 -3.05 -34.21 10.21
N LYS A 128 -2.86 -33.07 10.88
CA LYS A 128 -3.05 -32.96 12.34
C LYS A 128 -4.45 -33.38 12.78
N THR A 129 -5.49 -32.99 12.05
CA THR A 129 -6.87 -33.39 12.40
C THR A 129 -7.11 -34.89 12.20
N VAL A 130 -6.53 -35.48 11.15
CA VAL A 130 -6.64 -36.92 10.87
C VAL A 130 -5.88 -37.72 11.93
N ASP A 131 -4.68 -37.29 12.31
CA ASP A 131 -3.86 -37.98 13.30
C ASP A 131 -4.50 -37.92 14.69
N ALA A 132 -5.10 -36.79 15.08
CA ALA A 132 -5.90 -36.68 16.30
C ALA A 132 -7.15 -37.59 16.27
N GLY A 133 -7.80 -37.73 15.12
CA GLY A 133 -8.93 -38.66 14.95
C GLY A 133 -8.52 -40.13 15.04
N LYS A 134 -7.33 -40.48 14.52
CA LYS A 134 -6.76 -41.84 14.62
C LYS A 134 -6.37 -42.20 16.04
N SER A 135 -5.73 -41.29 16.78
CA SER A 135 -5.35 -41.54 18.17
C SER A 135 -6.58 -41.74 19.07
N LEU A 136 -7.66 -40.98 18.86
CA LEU A 136 -8.94 -41.19 19.54
C LEU A 136 -9.60 -42.55 19.22
N LYS A 137 -9.42 -43.08 18.00
CA LYS A 137 -9.91 -44.43 17.66
C LYS A 137 -9.06 -45.53 18.31
N ALA A 138 -7.74 -45.33 18.38
CA ALA A 138 -6.82 -46.28 19.02
C ALA A 138 -7.10 -46.37 20.54
N SER A 139 -7.22 -45.23 21.22
CA SER A 139 -7.54 -45.22 22.65
C SER A 139 -8.91 -45.84 22.95
N LYS A 140 -9.92 -45.62 22.11
CA LYS A 140 -11.21 -46.31 22.25
C LYS A 140 -11.10 -47.83 22.15
N LYS A 141 -10.23 -48.38 21.29
CA LYS A 141 -10.03 -49.83 21.19
C LYS A 141 -9.32 -50.39 22.42
N GLU A 142 -8.22 -49.76 22.84
CA GLU A 142 -7.47 -50.15 24.03
C GLU A 142 -8.34 -50.09 25.30
N ASN A 143 -9.16 -49.04 25.43
CA ASN A 143 -10.10 -48.88 26.53
C ASN A 143 -11.21 -49.95 26.53
N LEU A 144 -11.66 -50.41 25.35
CA LEU A 144 -12.63 -51.51 25.24
C LEU A 144 -12.00 -52.86 25.59
N GLU A 145 -10.76 -53.12 25.16
CA GLU A 145 -10.00 -54.33 25.52
C GLU A 145 -9.74 -54.41 27.03
N LEU A 146 -9.41 -53.28 27.67
CA LEU A 146 -9.27 -53.21 29.14
C LEU A 146 -10.59 -53.53 29.86
N LEU A 147 -11.73 -53.07 29.32
CA LEU A 147 -13.05 -53.39 29.86
C LEU A 147 -13.39 -54.88 29.71
N GLU A 148 -13.05 -55.47 28.56
CA GLU A 148 -13.24 -56.89 28.29
C GLU A 148 -12.38 -57.76 29.22
N ASN A 149 -11.11 -57.41 29.41
CA ASN A 149 -10.21 -58.10 30.33
C ASN A 149 -10.70 -58.03 31.78
N LEU A 150 -11.24 -56.89 32.22
CA LEU A 150 -11.85 -56.78 33.55
C LEU A 150 -13.09 -57.66 33.72
N ALA A 151 -13.91 -57.81 32.68
CA ALA A 151 -15.07 -58.70 32.71
C ALA A 151 -14.61 -60.17 32.84
N ARG A 152 -13.62 -60.59 32.06
CA ARG A 152 -13.04 -61.95 32.13
C ARG A 152 -12.47 -62.28 33.51
N LEU A 153 -11.82 -61.32 34.18
CA LEU A 153 -11.28 -61.51 35.53
C LEU A 153 -12.36 -61.69 36.60
N LYS A 154 -13.51 -61.01 36.43
CA LYS A 154 -14.68 -61.19 37.29
C LYS A 154 -15.30 -62.57 37.07
N ASP A 155 -15.47 -62.97 35.82
CA ASP A 155 -16.11 -64.26 35.47
C ASP A 155 -15.22 -65.45 35.87
N ALA A 156 -13.89 -65.29 35.86
CA ALA A 156 -12.93 -66.26 36.38
C ALA A 156 -12.86 -66.30 37.93
N GLY A 157 -13.63 -65.45 38.64
CA GLY A 157 -13.69 -65.43 40.11
C GLY A 157 -12.46 -64.82 40.80
N VAL A 158 -11.57 -64.16 40.05
CA VAL A 158 -10.32 -63.59 40.57
C VAL A 158 -10.58 -62.27 41.32
N ILE A 159 -11.65 -61.55 40.98
CA ILE A 159 -12.06 -60.29 41.64
C ILE A 159 -13.51 -60.37 42.11
N THR A 160 -13.82 -59.71 43.23
CA THR A 160 -15.19 -59.65 43.74
C THR A 160 -16.06 -58.67 42.95
N ALA A 161 -17.38 -58.87 42.97
CA ALA A 161 -18.30 -58.02 42.22
C ALA A 161 -18.26 -56.53 42.63
N LYS A 162 -17.92 -56.24 43.89
CA LYS A 162 -17.74 -54.87 44.39
C LYS A 162 -16.49 -54.21 43.81
N GLU A 163 -15.36 -54.93 43.81
CA GLU A 163 -14.09 -54.45 43.24
C GLU A 163 -14.17 -54.24 41.73
N PHE A 164 -14.92 -55.09 41.03
CA PHE A 164 -15.18 -54.91 39.60
C PHE A 164 -15.93 -53.60 39.31
N GLN A 165 -16.98 -53.28 40.09
CA GLN A 165 -17.77 -52.06 39.87
C GLN A 165 -16.96 -50.80 40.16
N GLU A 166 -16.15 -50.78 41.21
CA GLU A 166 -15.28 -49.64 41.51
C GLU A 166 -14.23 -49.43 40.42
N LYS A 167 -13.57 -50.50 39.95
CA LYS A 167 -12.56 -50.41 38.89
C LYS A 167 -13.17 -50.03 37.53
N LYS A 168 -14.36 -50.56 37.20
CA LYS A 168 -15.11 -50.18 35.99
C LYS A 168 -15.50 -48.70 36.02
N LYS A 169 -16.00 -48.19 37.15
CA LYS A 169 -16.38 -46.79 37.32
C LYS A 169 -15.17 -45.86 37.16
N LYS A 170 -14.02 -46.24 37.72
CA LYS A 170 -12.76 -45.49 37.61
C LYS A 170 -12.19 -45.47 36.19
N LEU A 171 -12.32 -46.56 35.42
CA LEU A 171 -11.94 -46.57 34.01
C LEU A 171 -12.88 -45.71 33.16
N LEU A 172 -14.19 -45.85 33.35
CA LEU A 172 -15.20 -45.04 32.65
C LEU A 172 -15.08 -43.55 32.95
N SER A 173 -14.54 -43.14 34.11
CA SER A 173 -14.28 -41.73 34.40
C SER A 173 -13.00 -41.18 33.76
N THR A 174 -12.13 -42.06 33.26
CA THR A 174 -10.83 -41.70 32.65
C THR A 174 -10.89 -41.72 31.11
N ILE A 175 -11.93 -42.34 30.54
CA ILE A 175 -12.23 -42.43 29.10
C ILE A 175 -13.06 -41.21 28.67
#